data_AF-A0A6N2E627-F1
#
_entry.id   AF-A0A6N2E627-F1
#
_cell.length_a   1.000
_cell.length_b   1.000
_cell.length_c   1.000
_cell.angle_alpha   90.00
_cell.angle_beta   90.00
_cell.angle_gamma   90.00
#
_symmetry.space_group_name_H-M   'P 1'
#
loop_
_entity.id
_entity.type
_entity.pdbx_description
1 polymer ?
#
loop_
_entity_poly.entity_id
_entity_poly.type
_entity_poly.pdbx_seq_one_letter_code
_entity_poly.pdbx_strand_id
1 'polypeptide(L)'
;MFGAFEARADVLIGNMPGNDGTQSAALQNGRIKAMGFTMPGNDAELGTVTLRLQFTGTDVIPQVRIFDDAFGAVGSELLTLDNPAVINVGTDNYEFTPPSPFTLQANATYWLVVYNIGGSSMSWPANSPAIIPTGLATHAGSLFSASGGPNPPTGTSGIINSYEISTGGPTCRPDLNGDGVVDADDFFLFLQFFAAGDMRADFNNDGVIDADDFFIFLNEFAQGC
;
A
#
# COMPACT_ATOMS: atom_id res chain seq x y z
N MET A 1 14.41 -14.65 -22.12
CA MET A 1 13.10 -14.05 -21.77
C MET A 1 12.92 -14.28 -20.28
N PHE A 2 13.54 -13.43 -19.47
CA PHE A 2 13.43 -13.46 -18.01
C PHE A 2 12.75 -12.16 -17.60
N GLY A 3 11.68 -12.30 -16.81
CA GLY A 3 10.77 -11.21 -16.46
C GLY A 3 11.45 -10.14 -15.64
N ALA A 4 10.97 -8.92 -15.82
CA ALA A 4 11.26 -7.79 -14.97
C ALA A 4 10.97 -8.18 -13.51
N PHE A 5 12.01 -8.17 -12.67
CA PHE A 5 11.81 -8.04 -11.24
C PHE A 5 11.67 -6.54 -10.98
N GLU A 6 10.43 -6.06 -10.94
CA GLU A 6 10.12 -4.76 -10.34
C GLU A 6 10.72 -4.76 -8.93
N ALA A 7 11.51 -3.74 -8.61
CA ALA A 7 12.03 -3.53 -7.27
C ALA A 7 10.84 -3.50 -6.30
N ARG A 8 10.74 -4.51 -5.43
CA ARG A 8 9.52 -4.79 -4.69
C ARG A 8 9.48 -3.86 -3.48
N ALA A 9 8.50 -2.96 -3.44
CA ALA A 9 8.19 -2.21 -2.23
C ALA A 9 7.99 -3.18 -1.04
N ASP A 10 8.51 -2.82 0.13
CA ASP A 10 8.35 -3.63 1.33
C ASP A 10 6.90 -3.62 1.82
N VAL A 11 6.48 -4.74 2.39
CA VAL A 11 5.13 -4.87 2.96
C VAL A 11 5.09 -4.10 4.27
N LEU A 12 4.50 -2.91 4.23
CA LEU A 12 4.22 -2.14 5.44
C LEU A 12 3.28 -2.94 6.35
N ILE A 13 2.16 -3.42 5.82
CA ILE A 13 1.24 -4.31 6.54
C ILE A 13 0.28 -5.00 5.58
N GLY A 14 0.05 -6.30 5.74
CA GLY A 14 -0.92 -7.03 4.92
C GLY A 14 -1.22 -8.45 5.38
N ASN A 15 -2.28 -9.01 4.82
CA ASN A 15 -2.70 -10.41 4.99
C ASN A 15 -3.09 -11.06 3.64
N MET A 16 -2.50 -10.56 2.56
CA MET A 16 -2.60 -11.15 1.21
C MET A 16 -1.75 -12.44 1.11
N PRO A 17 -2.05 -13.36 0.18
CA PRO A 17 -2.98 -13.26 -0.97
C PRO A 17 -4.49 -13.28 -0.66
N GLY A 18 -4.90 -13.41 0.62
CA GLY A 18 -6.30 -13.57 0.97
C GLY A 18 -6.83 -14.94 0.55
N ASN A 19 -7.93 -15.41 1.12
CA ASN A 19 -8.48 -16.73 0.81
C ASN A 19 -9.94 -16.74 0.34
N ASP A 20 -10.55 -15.56 0.13
CA ASP A 20 -11.99 -15.41 -0.16
C ASP A 20 -12.86 -16.36 0.66
N GLY A 21 -12.58 -16.41 1.96
CA GLY A 21 -13.32 -17.23 2.87
C GLY A 21 -14.79 -16.82 2.95
N THR A 22 -15.51 -17.42 3.89
CA THR A 22 -16.95 -17.18 4.05
C THR A 22 -17.31 -15.79 4.62
N GLN A 23 -16.33 -14.91 4.85
CA GLN A 23 -16.53 -13.60 5.46
C GLN A 23 -16.23 -12.48 4.47
N SER A 24 -17.00 -11.40 4.54
CA SER A 24 -16.84 -10.21 3.70
C SER A 24 -17.51 -9.01 4.34
N ALA A 25 -17.00 -7.81 4.07
CA ALA A 25 -17.69 -6.56 4.37
C ALA A 25 -18.40 -6.06 3.12
N ALA A 26 -19.73 -6.01 3.13
CA ALA A 26 -20.49 -5.33 2.08
C ALA A 26 -20.42 -3.81 2.28
N LEU A 27 -20.04 -3.07 1.24
CA LEU A 27 -19.69 -1.64 1.30
C LEU A 27 -20.61 -0.76 0.46
N GLN A 28 -21.86 -1.16 0.27
CA GLN A 28 -22.91 -0.36 -0.36
C GLN A 28 -23.83 0.35 0.66
N ASN A 29 -24.59 1.36 0.21
CA ASN A 29 -25.62 2.05 0.98
C ASN A 29 -25.09 2.73 2.26
N GLY A 30 -23.95 3.41 2.17
CA GLY A 30 -23.34 4.11 3.31
C GLY A 30 -22.65 3.19 4.32
N ARG A 31 -22.48 1.91 4.00
CA ARG A 31 -21.64 0.98 4.76
C ARG A 31 -20.17 1.32 4.55
N ILE A 32 -19.42 1.30 5.64
CA ILE A 32 -18.03 1.75 5.68
C ILE A 32 -17.22 0.87 6.63
N LYS A 33 -15.99 0.57 6.24
CA LYS A 33 -15.06 -0.32 6.96
C LYS A 33 -13.75 0.42 7.19
N ALA A 34 -13.10 0.17 8.33
CA ALA A 34 -11.76 0.64 8.59
C ALA A 34 -10.84 -0.47 9.11
N MET A 35 -9.56 -0.38 8.73
CA MET A 35 -8.46 -1.22 9.21
C MET A 35 -7.40 -0.31 9.83
N GLY A 36 -7.15 -0.47 11.13
CA GLY A 36 -6.15 0.30 11.85
C GLY A 36 -4.78 -0.36 11.79
N PHE A 37 -3.72 0.44 11.75
CA PHE A 37 -2.34 -0.01 11.83
C PHE A 37 -1.46 1.01 12.55
N THR A 38 -0.44 0.56 13.27
CA THR A 38 0.52 1.39 13.99
C THR A 38 1.90 1.24 13.39
N MET A 39 2.51 2.36 13.03
CA MET A 39 3.85 2.43 12.46
C MET A 39 4.92 1.94 13.45
N PRO A 40 6.02 1.35 12.95
CA PRO A 40 7.18 1.02 13.77
C PRO A 40 7.90 2.30 14.25
N GLY A 41 9.06 2.14 14.89
CA GLY A 41 9.85 3.26 15.41
C GLY A 41 10.46 4.21 14.36
N ASN A 42 10.22 3.97 13.07
CA ASN A 42 10.73 4.75 11.94
C ASN A 42 9.58 5.26 11.08
N ASP A 43 9.79 6.40 10.44
CA ASP A 43 8.92 6.93 9.40
C ASP A 43 8.99 6.03 8.16
N ALA A 44 7.92 6.03 7.36
CA ALA A 44 7.93 5.48 6.01
C ALA A 44 6.97 6.28 5.14
N GLU A 45 7.26 6.47 3.86
CA GLU A 45 6.25 6.99 2.95
C GLU A 45 5.19 5.90 2.65
N LEU A 46 3.95 6.32 2.37
CA LEU A 46 2.84 5.45 2.06
C LEU A 46 2.93 5.01 0.60
N GLY A 47 2.85 3.71 0.36
CA GLY A 47 2.96 3.13 -0.98
C GLY A 47 1.60 2.79 -1.54
N THR A 48 1.61 1.81 -2.43
CA THR A 48 0.40 1.23 -2.98
C THR A 48 -0.41 0.55 -1.88
N VAL A 49 -1.72 0.83 -1.86
CA VAL A 49 -2.69 0.09 -1.07
C VAL A 49 -3.40 -0.88 -1.99
N THR A 50 -3.16 -2.17 -1.80
CA THR A 50 -3.78 -3.24 -2.58
C THR A 50 -4.94 -3.83 -1.79
N LEU A 51 -6.14 -3.68 -2.31
CA LEU A 51 -7.37 -4.23 -1.72
C LEU A 51 -7.89 -5.38 -2.55
N ARG A 52 -8.20 -6.51 -1.90
CA ARG A 52 -8.99 -7.56 -2.53
C ARG A 52 -10.46 -7.15 -2.51
N LEU A 53 -11.05 -6.78 -3.64
CA LEU A 53 -12.42 -6.27 -3.72
C LEU A 53 -13.25 -7.10 -4.71
N GLN A 54 -14.56 -7.14 -4.46
CA GLN A 54 -15.54 -7.74 -5.34
C GLN A 54 -16.54 -6.68 -5.82
N PHE A 55 -16.71 -6.58 -7.13
CA PHE A 55 -17.65 -5.66 -7.77
C PHE A 55 -18.73 -6.40 -8.56
N THR A 56 -19.97 -5.88 -8.54
CA THR A 56 -21.07 -6.41 -9.37
C THR A 56 -21.27 -5.66 -10.69
N GLY A 57 -20.50 -4.60 -10.92
CA GLY A 57 -20.54 -3.75 -12.11
C GLY A 57 -19.36 -2.77 -12.09
N THR A 58 -19.09 -2.13 -13.24
CA THR A 58 -17.91 -1.26 -13.42
C THR A 58 -18.18 0.21 -13.11
N ASP A 59 -19.41 0.57 -12.77
CA ASP A 59 -19.84 1.92 -12.40
C ASP A 59 -19.63 2.24 -10.92
N VAL A 60 -18.93 1.38 -10.18
CA VAL A 60 -18.56 1.60 -8.78
C VAL A 60 -17.63 2.80 -8.65
N ILE A 61 -17.72 3.47 -7.50
CA ILE A 61 -16.84 4.60 -7.18
C ILE A 61 -16.26 4.34 -5.78
N PRO A 62 -15.23 3.46 -5.69
CA PRO A 62 -14.55 3.22 -4.43
C PRO A 62 -13.97 4.52 -3.89
N GLN A 63 -13.95 4.62 -2.56
CA GLN A 63 -13.28 5.66 -1.82
C GLN A 63 -12.40 4.99 -0.78
N VAL A 64 -11.09 5.17 -0.94
CA VAL A 64 -10.05 4.61 -0.06
C VAL A 64 -9.28 5.78 0.51
N ARG A 65 -9.24 5.87 1.84
CA ARG A 65 -8.76 7.06 2.55
C ARG A 65 -7.92 6.69 3.75
N ILE A 66 -6.97 7.55 4.10
CA ILE A 66 -6.14 7.44 5.29
C ILE A 66 -6.57 8.51 6.29
N PHE A 67 -6.72 8.10 7.55
CA PHE A 67 -7.06 8.94 8.68
C PHE A 67 -6.01 8.81 9.78
N ASP A 68 -5.88 9.85 10.59
CA ASP A 68 -5.15 9.74 11.86
C ASP A 68 -5.96 8.95 12.91
N ASP A 69 -5.30 8.63 14.01
CA ASP A 69 -5.94 8.06 15.19
C ASP A 69 -6.33 9.13 16.21
N ALA A 70 -7.54 8.97 16.77
CA ALA A 70 -8.07 9.76 17.86
C ALA A 70 -8.35 8.86 19.08
N PHE A 71 -7.29 8.39 19.73
CA PHE A 71 -7.33 7.54 20.93
C PHE A 71 -7.99 6.17 20.68
N GLY A 72 -7.57 5.47 19.62
CA GLY A 72 -8.10 4.17 19.21
C GLY A 72 -9.40 4.24 18.39
N ALA A 73 -9.78 5.45 17.97
CA ALA A 73 -10.89 5.70 17.05
C ALA A 73 -10.37 6.40 15.79
N VAL A 74 -11.14 6.31 14.69
CA VAL A 74 -10.80 7.04 13.46
C VAL A 74 -10.97 8.54 13.69
N GLY A 75 -9.91 9.32 13.47
CA GLY A 75 -9.91 10.76 13.68
C GLY A 75 -10.20 11.56 12.40
N SER A 76 -9.29 12.45 12.04
CA SER A 76 -9.35 13.35 10.88
C SER A 76 -8.79 12.70 9.63
N GLU A 77 -9.41 13.01 8.48
CA GLU A 77 -8.92 12.57 7.17
C GLU A 77 -7.61 13.26 6.84
N LEU A 78 -6.62 12.48 6.40
CA LEU A 78 -5.30 12.96 5.98
C LEU A 78 -5.16 12.93 4.45
N LEU A 79 -5.70 11.88 3.81
CA LEU A 79 -5.51 11.63 2.39
C LEU A 79 -6.66 10.79 1.80
N THR A 80 -7.05 11.09 0.56
CA THR A 80 -7.84 10.20 -0.30
C THR A 80 -6.95 9.65 -1.41
N LEU A 81 -6.96 8.33 -1.63
CA LEU A 81 -6.14 7.67 -2.65
C LEU A 81 -6.81 7.71 -4.02
N ASP A 82 -5.98 7.68 -5.06
CA ASP A 82 -6.43 7.55 -6.44
C ASP A 82 -6.92 6.13 -6.73
N ASN A 83 -8.03 6.04 -7.45
CA ASN A 83 -8.62 4.76 -7.85
C ASN A 83 -7.83 4.12 -8.99
N PRO A 84 -7.86 2.78 -9.10
CA PRO A 84 -7.26 2.08 -10.23
C PRO A 84 -7.91 2.52 -11.56
N ALA A 85 -7.11 2.57 -12.62
CA ALA A 85 -7.57 2.99 -13.95
C ALA A 85 -8.61 2.02 -14.56
N VAL A 86 -8.59 0.75 -14.13
CA VAL A 86 -9.47 -0.30 -14.63
C VAL A 86 -10.19 -0.98 -13.46
N ILE A 87 -11.50 -1.13 -13.60
CA ILE A 87 -12.36 -1.86 -12.68
C ILE A 87 -13.04 -2.99 -13.44
N ASN A 88 -12.91 -4.22 -12.93
CA ASN A 88 -13.51 -5.42 -13.51
C ASN A 88 -14.67 -5.92 -12.63
N VAL A 89 -15.64 -6.59 -13.25
CA VAL A 89 -16.68 -7.31 -12.51
C VAL A 89 -16.09 -8.60 -11.95
N GLY A 90 -16.45 -8.94 -10.70
CA GLY A 90 -15.91 -10.10 -10.00
C GLY A 90 -14.96 -9.70 -8.87
N THR A 91 -14.27 -10.69 -8.32
CA THR A 91 -13.29 -10.49 -7.24
C THR A 91 -11.90 -10.40 -7.83
N ASP A 92 -11.19 -9.33 -7.52
CA ASP A 92 -9.80 -9.12 -7.93
C ASP A 92 -9.03 -8.27 -6.90
N ASN A 93 -7.73 -8.12 -7.11
CA ASN A 93 -6.90 -7.20 -6.37
C ASN A 93 -6.85 -5.85 -7.09
N TYR A 94 -7.06 -4.77 -6.34
CA TYR A 94 -7.11 -3.41 -6.86
C TYR A 94 -6.12 -2.53 -6.12
N GLU A 95 -5.29 -1.83 -6.89
CA GLU A 95 -4.24 -0.97 -6.41
C GLU A 95 -4.73 0.48 -6.34
N PHE A 96 -4.54 1.10 -5.18
CA PHE A 96 -4.85 2.50 -4.92
C PHE A 96 -3.55 3.21 -4.54
N THR A 97 -3.31 4.38 -5.11
CA THR A 97 -2.04 5.10 -4.95
C THR A 97 -2.25 6.46 -4.29
N PRO A 98 -1.29 6.94 -3.49
CA PRO A 98 -1.31 8.32 -3.01
C PRO A 98 -1.27 9.31 -4.20
N PRO A 99 -2.11 10.36 -4.22
CA PRO A 99 -2.07 11.41 -5.25
C PRO A 99 -0.81 12.29 -5.19
N SER A 100 -0.10 12.25 -4.06
CA SER A 100 1.20 12.88 -3.83
C SER A 100 1.94 12.11 -2.74
N PRO A 101 3.29 12.18 -2.67
CA PRO A 101 4.07 11.58 -1.59
C PRO A 101 3.49 11.92 -0.21
N PHE A 102 3.36 10.90 0.64
CA PHE A 102 2.75 11.03 1.97
C PHE A 102 3.54 10.24 3.00
N THR A 103 4.13 10.93 3.98
CA THR A 103 4.93 10.30 5.04
C THR A 103 4.07 9.86 6.22
N LEU A 104 4.10 8.56 6.51
CA LEU A 104 3.59 7.97 7.74
C LEU A 104 4.67 8.11 8.83
N GLN A 105 4.30 8.71 9.95
CA GLN A 105 5.21 9.05 11.04
C GLN A 105 5.44 7.85 11.97
N ALA A 106 6.65 7.74 12.49
CA ALA A 106 7.07 6.74 13.45
C ALA A 106 6.13 6.69 14.66
N ASN A 107 5.79 5.48 15.11
CA ASN A 107 4.93 5.21 16.26
C ASN A 107 3.51 5.81 16.19
N ALA A 108 3.11 6.38 15.05
CA ALA A 108 1.75 6.87 14.86
C ALA A 108 0.81 5.75 14.41
N THR A 109 -0.45 5.85 14.85
CA THR A 109 -1.53 4.96 14.40
C THR A 109 -2.34 5.65 13.32
N TYR A 110 -2.70 4.89 12.29
CA TYR A 110 -3.47 5.32 11.14
C TYR A 110 -4.62 4.36 10.88
N TRP A 111 -5.64 4.86 10.18
CA TRP A 111 -6.81 4.08 9.77
C TRP A 111 -7.00 4.14 8.26
N LEU A 112 -6.97 2.97 7.61
CA LEU A 112 -7.40 2.78 6.24
C LEU A 112 -8.92 2.63 6.20
N VAL A 113 -9.62 3.60 5.60
CA VAL A 113 -11.08 3.67 5.56
C VAL A 113 -11.58 3.45 4.14
N VAL A 114 -12.49 2.49 3.96
CA VAL A 114 -12.99 2.05 2.66
C VAL A 114 -14.52 2.04 2.62
N TYR A 115 -15.08 2.66 1.60
CA TYR A 115 -16.52 2.66 1.31
C TYR A 115 -16.77 2.93 -0.19
N ASN A 116 -17.98 2.67 -0.66
CA ASN A 116 -18.39 3.00 -2.03
C ASN A 116 -19.40 4.17 -2.00
N ILE A 117 -19.23 5.15 -2.88
CA ILE A 117 -20.16 6.31 -2.97
C ILE A 117 -21.23 6.18 -4.05
N GLY A 118 -21.12 5.22 -4.97
CA GLY A 118 -22.11 5.09 -6.02
C GLY A 118 -21.97 3.87 -6.92
N GLY A 119 -22.95 3.73 -7.81
CA GLY A 119 -23.01 2.66 -8.80
C GLY A 119 -23.35 1.29 -8.23
N SER A 120 -22.73 0.26 -8.81
CA SER A 120 -22.91 -1.13 -8.44
C SER A 120 -22.45 -1.48 -7.01
N SER A 121 -22.74 -2.71 -6.57
CA SER A 121 -22.33 -3.16 -5.24
C SER A 121 -20.84 -3.45 -5.18
N MET A 122 -20.22 -3.04 -4.07
CA MET A 122 -18.84 -3.32 -3.70
C MET A 122 -18.82 -4.14 -2.42
N SER A 123 -18.05 -5.21 -2.39
CA SER A 123 -17.76 -5.98 -1.18
C SER A 123 -16.25 -6.15 -1.02
N TRP A 124 -15.79 -6.24 0.22
CA TRP A 124 -14.39 -6.48 0.56
C TRP A 124 -14.29 -7.86 1.20
N PRO A 125 -13.88 -8.89 0.45
CA PRO A 125 -13.65 -10.21 1.01
C PRO A 125 -12.66 -10.22 2.18
N ALA A 126 -12.82 -11.19 3.06
CA ALA A 126 -11.99 -11.36 4.25
C ALA A 126 -11.50 -12.80 4.37
N ASN A 127 -10.40 -12.97 5.09
CA ASN A 127 -9.90 -14.30 5.44
C ASN A 127 -10.85 -15.00 6.42
N SER A 128 -11.18 -16.27 6.17
CA SER A 128 -11.91 -17.13 7.11
C SER A 128 -11.19 -18.47 7.25
N PRO A 129 -10.60 -18.81 8.41
CA PRO A 129 -10.48 -17.99 9.63
C PRO A 129 -9.71 -16.70 9.41
N ALA A 130 -9.92 -15.71 10.29
CA ALA A 130 -9.26 -14.41 10.18
C ALA A 130 -7.74 -14.54 10.27
N ILE A 131 -7.03 -13.88 9.35
CA ILE A 131 -5.57 -13.76 9.34
C ILE A 131 -5.24 -12.32 9.70
N ILE A 132 -4.57 -12.13 10.85
CA ILE A 132 -4.13 -10.81 11.31
C ILE A 132 -3.07 -10.27 10.34
N PRO A 133 -3.20 -9.02 9.86
CA PRO A 133 -2.20 -8.42 8.99
C PRO A 133 -0.85 -8.27 9.69
N THR A 134 0.23 -8.60 8.98
CA THR A 134 1.61 -8.55 9.44
C THR A 134 2.47 -7.75 8.46
N GLY A 135 3.62 -7.26 8.93
CA GLY A 135 4.55 -6.46 8.15
C GLY A 135 5.43 -5.64 9.10
N LEU A 136 5.96 -4.53 8.60
CA LEU A 136 6.68 -3.55 9.42
C LEU A 136 5.77 -2.88 10.48
N ALA A 137 4.53 -2.56 10.09
CA ALA A 137 3.51 -2.01 10.97
C ALA A 137 2.69 -3.11 11.66
N THR A 138 2.07 -2.76 12.79
CA THR A 138 1.27 -3.67 13.61
C THR A 138 -0.22 -3.37 13.47
N HIS A 139 -1.06 -4.40 13.31
CA HIS A 139 -2.51 -4.24 13.25
C HIS A 139 -3.08 -3.61 14.54
N ALA A 140 -3.88 -2.56 14.40
CA ALA A 140 -4.46 -1.80 15.52
C ALA A 140 -5.97 -2.01 15.72
N GLY A 141 -6.60 -2.85 14.90
CA GLY A 141 -8.02 -3.20 15.02
C GLY A 141 -8.81 -2.98 13.74
N SER A 142 -10.10 -3.32 13.77
CA SER A 142 -10.99 -3.12 12.64
C SER A 142 -12.36 -2.61 13.08
N LEU A 143 -12.90 -1.67 12.29
CA LEU A 143 -14.17 -1.02 12.56
C LEU A 143 -15.11 -1.15 11.37
N PHE A 144 -16.41 -1.12 11.63
CA PHE A 144 -17.49 -1.17 10.64
C PHE A 144 -18.71 -0.40 11.12
N SER A 145 -19.36 0.33 10.21
CA SER A 145 -20.67 0.92 10.44
C SER A 145 -21.62 0.55 9.31
N ALA A 146 -22.84 0.11 9.67
CA ALA A 146 -23.88 -0.29 8.72
C ALA A 146 -24.52 0.89 7.97
N SER A 147 -24.42 2.08 8.56
CA SER A 147 -24.79 3.37 7.97
C SER A 147 -23.89 4.43 8.60
N GLY A 148 -23.04 5.08 7.80
CA GLY A 148 -22.07 6.04 8.31
C GLY A 148 -21.31 6.78 7.24
N GLY A 149 -21.06 6.17 6.08
CA GLY A 149 -20.35 6.82 4.98
C GLY A 149 -21.03 8.13 4.55
N PRO A 150 -20.28 9.24 4.39
CA PRO A 150 -18.82 9.33 4.35
C PRO A 150 -18.13 9.50 5.71
N ASN A 151 -18.86 9.56 6.83
CA ASN A 151 -18.26 9.64 8.15
C ASN A 151 -17.58 8.31 8.54
N PRO A 152 -16.45 8.36 9.28
CA PRO A 152 -15.74 7.15 9.69
C PRO A 152 -16.59 6.15 10.49
N PRO A 153 -16.27 4.84 10.41
CA PRO A 153 -16.95 3.81 11.17
C PRO A 153 -16.58 3.89 12.66
N THR A 154 -17.52 3.50 13.53
CA THR A 154 -17.34 3.54 14.99
C THR A 154 -17.56 2.19 15.68
N GLY A 155 -18.23 1.24 15.01
CA GLY A 155 -18.50 -0.08 15.58
C GLY A 155 -17.31 -1.02 15.44
N THR A 156 -16.92 -1.73 16.49
CA THR A 156 -15.87 -2.76 16.41
C THR A 156 -16.29 -3.91 15.50
N SER A 157 -15.36 -4.45 14.72
CA SER A 157 -15.59 -5.56 13.81
C SER A 157 -14.57 -6.67 14.01
N GLY A 158 -15.05 -7.92 14.03
CA GLY A 158 -14.18 -9.11 14.06
C GLY A 158 -13.75 -9.62 12.68
N ILE A 159 -14.24 -8.98 11.60
CA ILE A 159 -13.92 -9.35 10.22
C ILE A 159 -12.64 -8.63 9.82
N ILE A 160 -11.60 -9.37 9.47
CA ILE A 160 -10.33 -8.83 8.99
C ILE A 160 -10.26 -9.01 7.48
N ASN A 161 -10.59 -7.95 6.76
CA ASN A 161 -10.62 -7.93 5.31
C ASN A 161 -9.22 -8.10 4.71
N SER A 162 -9.15 -8.60 3.47
CA SER A 162 -7.87 -8.92 2.82
C SER A 162 -7.28 -7.70 2.13
N TYR A 163 -6.08 -7.29 2.54
CA TYR A 163 -5.35 -6.16 1.95
C TYR A 163 -3.85 -6.23 2.20
N GLU A 164 -3.15 -5.35 1.51
CA GLU A 164 -1.75 -5.03 1.73
C GLU A 164 -1.53 -3.54 1.53
N ILE A 165 -0.67 -2.96 2.34
CA ILE A 165 -0.12 -1.63 2.16
C ILE A 165 1.38 -1.84 2.00
N SER A 166 1.96 -1.28 0.95
CA SER A 166 3.41 -1.20 0.81
C SER A 166 3.94 0.11 1.38
N THR A 167 5.22 0.16 1.70
CA THR A 167 5.91 1.44 1.90
C THR A 167 6.08 2.10 0.53
N GLY A 168 5.68 3.36 0.47
CA GLY A 168 6.05 4.24 -0.61
C GLY A 168 7.44 4.69 -0.26
N GLY A 169 8.37 4.36 -1.11
CA GLY A 169 9.16 5.44 -1.61
C GLY A 169 9.15 5.27 -3.13
N PRO A 170 10.04 5.95 -3.86
CA PRO A 170 10.85 5.12 -4.72
C PRO A 170 11.31 3.94 -3.83
N THR A 171 11.33 2.71 -4.33
CA THR A 171 12.33 1.75 -3.84
C THR A 171 13.55 2.58 -3.48
N CYS A 172 14.09 2.52 -2.26
CA CYS A 172 15.28 3.31 -1.98
C CYS A 172 16.32 2.75 -2.93
N ARG A 173 16.37 3.35 -4.11
CA ARG A 173 16.83 2.72 -5.32
C ARG A 173 18.34 2.66 -5.28
N PRO A 174 19.00 3.64 -4.63
CA PRO A 174 20.38 3.45 -4.21
C PRO A 174 20.59 2.39 -3.13
N ASP A 175 19.59 1.87 -2.39
CA ASP A 175 19.73 0.69 -1.52
C ASP A 175 19.54 -0.58 -2.37
N LEU A 176 20.66 -1.07 -2.88
CA LEU A 176 20.71 -2.19 -3.82
C LEU A 176 20.83 -3.54 -3.11
N ASN A 177 21.27 -3.54 -1.84
CA ASN A 177 21.44 -4.75 -1.05
C ASN A 177 20.16 -5.09 -0.23
N GLY A 178 19.25 -4.13 -0.07
CA GLY A 178 17.96 -4.25 0.60
C GLY A 178 18.04 -4.28 2.12
N ASP A 179 19.08 -3.68 2.72
CA ASP A 179 19.28 -3.65 4.17
C ASP A 179 18.65 -2.42 4.86
N GLY A 180 18.07 -1.51 4.07
CA GLY A 180 17.40 -0.30 4.52
C GLY A 180 18.33 0.88 4.80
N VAL A 181 19.61 0.80 4.44
CA VAL A 181 20.61 1.86 4.60
C VAL A 181 21.37 2.06 3.30
N VAL A 182 21.35 3.28 2.75
CA VAL A 182 22.21 3.63 1.61
C VAL A 182 23.62 3.91 2.09
N ASP A 183 24.55 3.01 1.81
CA ASP A 183 25.95 3.17 2.19
C ASP A 183 26.97 2.67 1.16
N ALA A 184 28.23 2.52 1.59
CA ALA A 184 29.30 2.10 0.71
C ALA A 184 29.03 0.73 0.05
N ASP A 185 28.30 -0.17 0.71
CA ASP A 185 28.00 -1.49 0.19
C ASP A 185 27.10 -1.40 -1.06
N ASP A 186 26.12 -0.50 -1.08
CA ASP A 186 25.30 -0.27 -2.26
C ASP A 186 26.06 0.41 -3.39
N PHE A 187 26.95 1.34 -3.04
CA PHE A 187 27.82 1.97 -4.02
C PHE A 187 28.69 0.92 -4.73
N PHE A 188 29.28 -0.01 -3.99
CA PHE A 188 30.05 -1.09 -4.58
C PHE A 188 29.17 -2.07 -5.38
N LEU A 189 27.94 -2.32 -4.95
CA LEU A 189 27.00 -3.16 -5.67
C LEU A 189 26.55 -2.53 -7.00
N PHE A 190 26.32 -1.22 -7.03
CA PHE A 190 26.05 -0.46 -8.24
C PHE A 190 27.20 -0.59 -9.25
N LEU A 191 28.45 -0.38 -8.81
CA LEU A 191 29.62 -0.52 -9.69
C LEU A 191 29.75 -1.93 -10.29
N GLN A 192 29.35 -2.97 -9.54
CA GLN A 192 29.33 -4.34 -10.05
C GLN A 192 28.27 -4.52 -11.13
N PHE A 193 27.05 -4.03 -10.94
CA PHE A 193 25.98 -4.09 -11.94
C PHE A 193 26.34 -3.29 -13.19
N PHE A 194 26.87 -2.08 -13.00
CA PHE A 194 27.30 -1.19 -14.08
C PHE A 194 28.40 -1.84 -14.95
N ALA A 195 29.43 -2.41 -14.32
CA ALA A 195 30.51 -3.09 -15.03
C ALA A 195 30.07 -4.41 -15.71
N ALA A 196 29.05 -5.08 -15.17
CA ALA A 196 28.48 -6.29 -15.74
C ALA A 196 27.46 -6.03 -16.86
N GLY A 197 27.05 -4.77 -17.08
CA GLY A 197 25.95 -4.45 -17.98
C GLY A 197 24.61 -5.01 -17.50
N ASP A 198 24.43 -5.13 -16.19
CA ASP A 198 23.20 -5.61 -15.57
C ASP A 198 22.15 -4.50 -15.53
N MET A 199 20.95 -4.77 -16.04
CA MET A 199 19.86 -3.78 -16.14
C MET A 199 19.42 -3.21 -14.79
N ARG A 200 19.85 -3.78 -13.66
CA ARG A 200 19.70 -3.14 -12.33
C ARG A 200 20.49 -1.84 -12.20
N ALA A 201 21.47 -1.58 -13.06
CA ALA A 201 22.19 -0.31 -13.14
C ALA A 201 21.52 0.70 -14.10
N ASP A 202 20.42 0.36 -14.78
CA ASP A 202 19.65 1.28 -15.61
C ASP A 202 18.75 2.15 -14.70
N PHE A 203 19.26 3.34 -14.38
CA PHE A 203 18.63 4.29 -13.45
C PHE A 203 17.66 5.25 -14.16
N ASN A 204 17.69 5.40 -15.47
CA ASN A 204 16.68 6.18 -16.20
C ASN A 204 15.58 5.32 -16.86
N ASN A 205 15.72 3.99 -16.83
CA ASN A 205 14.87 2.97 -17.48
C ASN A 205 14.77 3.15 -19.01
N ASP A 206 15.82 3.61 -19.67
CA ASP A 206 15.84 3.80 -21.13
C ASP A 206 16.32 2.54 -21.91
N GLY A 207 16.74 1.50 -21.19
CA GLY A 207 17.20 0.24 -21.74
C GLY A 207 18.68 0.24 -22.15
N VAL A 208 19.43 1.30 -21.84
CA VAL A 208 20.87 1.45 -22.04
C VAL A 208 21.52 1.73 -20.68
N ILE A 209 22.68 1.13 -20.42
CA ILE A 209 23.47 1.45 -19.22
C ILE A 209 24.60 2.36 -19.64
N ASP A 210 24.55 3.63 -19.24
CA ASP A 210 25.58 4.60 -19.56
C ASP A 210 25.82 5.64 -18.44
N ALA A 211 26.51 6.73 -18.78
CA ALA A 211 26.88 7.75 -17.80
C ALA A 211 25.67 8.45 -17.16
N ASP A 212 24.52 8.51 -17.85
CA ASP A 212 23.33 9.16 -17.32
C ASP A 212 22.78 8.39 -16.11
N ASP A 213 22.80 7.05 -16.14
CA ASP A 213 22.44 6.21 -15.00
C ASP A 213 23.36 6.42 -13.81
N PHE A 214 24.66 6.53 -14.07
CA PHE A 214 25.66 6.78 -13.05
C PHE A 214 25.40 8.10 -12.33
N PHE A 215 25.04 9.16 -13.07
CA PHE A 215 24.73 10.45 -12.46
C PHE A 215 23.41 10.45 -11.70
N ILE A 216 22.40 9.72 -12.17
CA ILE A 216 21.13 9.55 -11.44
C ILE A 216 21.38 8.80 -10.14
N PHE A 217 22.09 7.66 -10.19
CA PHE A 217 22.47 6.91 -8.99
C PHE A 217 23.22 7.79 -7.99
N LEU A 218 24.23 8.56 -8.41
CA LEU A 218 24.95 9.46 -7.50
C LEU A 218 24.06 10.52 -6.86
N ASN A 219 23.10 11.08 -7.63
CA ASN A 219 22.18 12.09 -7.13
C ASN A 219 21.23 11.50 -6.09
N GLU A 220 20.70 10.30 -6.33
CA GLU A 220 19.85 9.58 -5.39
C GLU A 220 20.66 9.11 -4.16
N PHE A 221 21.85 8.54 -4.36
CA PHE A 221 22.77 8.10 -3.30
C PHE A 221 23.14 9.23 -2.33
N ALA A 222 23.38 10.45 -2.84
CA ALA A 222 23.69 11.61 -2.02
C ALA A 222 22.48 12.14 -1.24
N GLN A 223 21.26 11.85 -1.70
CA GLN A 223 20.02 12.19 -1.01
C GLN A 223 19.64 11.12 0.03
N GLY A 224 20.13 9.88 -0.14
CA GLY A 224 19.82 8.74 0.69
C GLY A 224 18.42 8.17 0.41
N CYS A 225 17.82 7.59 1.44
CA CYS A 225 16.39 7.38 1.56
C CYS A 225 15.83 8.50 2.47
#